data_AF-H3H327-F1
#
_entry.id   AF-H3H327-F1
#
_cell.length_a   1.000
_cell.length_b   1.000
_cell.length_c   1.000
_cell.angle_alpha   90.00
_cell.angle_beta   90.00
_cell.angle_gamma   90.00
#
_symmetry.space_group_name_H-M   'P 1'
#
loop_
_entity.id
_entity.type
_entity.pdbx_description
1 polymer ?
#
loop_
_entity_poly.entity_id
_entity_poly.type
_entity_poly.pdbx_seq_one_letter_code
_entity_poly.pdbx_strand_id
1 'polypeptide(L)'
;MIQLVDILDISGSLLPKARHIFGKKPVMLVVNKGDLVPTKSGIRRLMRRIKQEAKEAGIDNLISIYLISAMKRIGMKEIVEDVAKYRQGRDICVVGAANVGKSTFLNSFLSHLVDRKWQHNHRKYMKMAEVPLSELENDETATMLNIDDELLAEANAGREKEESLEGETSVVTPHGELYVAPGEDPEMIETSTEEDRQMTTSPLPGTTLAVQYLPVMVRNEVFNILDTPGLITDTKRQKLVEVLALDGAAKLKDVFPAKQLPVTTYRVRPGRSLFLGALARFDYATLGSENDKNLLLLSWYGVLPGHLTKTDRAEDTFVKHAGGILSPPRGLDAMSFTGPLTHSQNVYLKDYVLDSVATKSKHKKPKRTTIAELEVPGFGWLSVTAVDLDGTAASQKTLKQGKLSVFTCRGLSVVPRSPLFPYELSDSKSTTWKR
;
A
#
# COMPACT_ATOMS: atom_id res chain seq x y z
N MET A 1 3.46 -17.79 -13.07
CA MET A 1 2.50 -16.66 -13.17
C MET A 1 2.99 -15.60 -12.21
N ILE A 2 2.91 -14.32 -12.59
CA ILE A 2 3.15 -13.20 -11.67
C ILE A 2 1.82 -12.52 -11.42
N GLN A 3 1.38 -12.47 -10.16
CA GLN A 3 0.20 -11.71 -9.78
C GLN A 3 0.61 -10.41 -9.09
N LEU A 4 0.18 -9.27 -9.63
CA LEU A 4 0.38 -7.98 -9.01
C LEU A 4 -0.77 -7.60 -8.09
N VAL A 5 -0.41 -7.02 -6.95
CA VAL A 5 -1.32 -6.55 -5.90
C VAL A 5 -0.92 -5.14 -5.47
N ASP A 6 -1.89 -4.26 -5.23
CA ASP A 6 -1.64 -2.94 -4.62
C ASP A 6 -1.62 -3.07 -3.09
N ILE A 7 -0.57 -2.54 -2.45
CA ILE A 7 -0.46 -2.52 -0.99
C ILE A 7 -1.58 -1.74 -0.28
N LEU A 8 -2.20 -0.77 -0.97
CA LEU A 8 -3.29 0.04 -0.43
C LEU A 8 -4.69 -0.54 -0.71
N ASP A 9 -4.75 -1.62 -1.47
CA ASP A 9 -5.98 -2.30 -1.85
C ASP A 9 -5.69 -3.80 -2.03
N ILE A 10 -5.20 -4.45 -0.97
CA ILE A 10 -4.78 -5.85 -1.05
C ILE A 10 -6.00 -6.72 -1.30
N SER A 11 -7.07 -6.47 -0.52
CA SER A 11 -8.33 -7.21 -0.60
C SER A 11 -8.99 -7.11 -1.98
N GLY A 12 -8.95 -5.94 -2.62
CA GLY A 12 -9.55 -5.72 -3.94
C GLY A 12 -8.63 -6.01 -5.12
N SER A 13 -7.32 -6.13 -4.90
CA SER A 13 -6.33 -6.48 -5.94
C SER A 13 -6.03 -7.98 -6.00
N LEU A 14 -6.27 -8.70 -4.90
CA LEU A 14 -6.26 -10.16 -4.92
C LEU A 14 -7.47 -10.66 -5.71
N LEU A 15 -7.21 -11.35 -6.81
CA LEU A 15 -8.27 -11.84 -7.68
C LEU A 15 -9.10 -12.91 -6.97
N PRO A 16 -10.41 -12.70 -6.79
CA PRO A 16 -11.26 -13.70 -6.16
C PRO A 16 -11.30 -14.95 -7.04
N LYS A 17 -11.34 -16.13 -6.40
CA LYS A 17 -11.36 -17.43 -7.08
C LYS A 17 -10.14 -17.64 -8.00
N ALA A 18 -8.98 -17.13 -7.56
CA ALA A 18 -7.69 -17.26 -8.21
C ALA A 18 -7.36 -18.69 -8.69
N ARG A 19 -7.86 -19.72 -7.99
CA ARG A 19 -7.77 -21.14 -8.39
C ARG A 19 -8.19 -21.40 -9.84
N HIS A 20 -9.24 -20.73 -10.33
CA HIS A 20 -9.72 -20.92 -11.70
C HIS A 20 -8.83 -20.23 -12.74
N ILE A 21 -8.10 -19.18 -12.33
CA ILE A 21 -7.21 -18.40 -13.20
C ILE A 21 -5.82 -19.05 -13.27
N PHE A 22 -5.26 -19.43 -12.11
CA PHE A 22 -3.91 -19.95 -12.02
C PHE A 22 -3.84 -21.48 -12.07
N GLY A 23 -4.91 -22.19 -11.73
CA GLY A 23 -4.94 -23.65 -11.65
C GLY A 23 -3.83 -24.16 -10.72
N LYS A 24 -3.01 -25.10 -11.22
CA LYS A 24 -1.82 -25.61 -10.50
C LYS A 24 -0.52 -24.86 -10.87
N LYS A 25 -0.57 -23.82 -11.72
CA LYS A 25 0.63 -23.11 -12.19
C LYS A 25 1.25 -22.27 -11.07
N PRO A 26 2.56 -22.37 -10.84
CA PRO A 26 3.18 -21.72 -9.69
C PRO A 26 3.07 -20.18 -9.81
N VAL A 27 2.72 -19.54 -8.69
CA VAL A 27 2.39 -18.10 -8.61
C VAL A 27 3.43 -17.36 -7.80
N MET A 28 3.94 -16.27 -8.34
CA MET A 28 4.73 -15.27 -7.63
C MET A 28 3.84 -14.07 -7.34
N LEU A 29 3.72 -13.69 -6.07
CA LEU A 29 2.89 -12.55 -5.67
C LEU A 29 3.77 -11.30 -5.53
N VAL A 30 3.47 -10.27 -6.30
CA VAL A 30 4.22 -9.01 -6.33
C VAL A 30 3.34 -7.88 -5.80
N VAL A 31 3.65 -7.43 -4.60
CA VAL A 31 2.95 -6.38 -3.88
C VAL A 31 3.63 -5.05 -4.23
N ASN A 32 2.94 -4.21 -5.00
CA ASN A 32 3.49 -2.97 -5.52
C ASN A 32 3.18 -1.78 -4.60
N LYS A 33 3.86 -0.66 -4.87
CA LYS A 33 3.75 0.63 -4.14
C LYS A 33 4.17 0.54 -2.67
N GLY A 34 5.07 -0.39 -2.33
CA GLY A 34 5.58 -0.57 -0.97
C GLY A 34 6.25 0.68 -0.38
N ASP A 35 6.70 1.60 -1.23
CA ASP A 35 7.26 2.89 -0.83
C ASP A 35 6.24 3.89 -0.24
N LEU A 36 4.95 3.59 -0.35
CA LEU A 36 3.88 4.37 0.26
C LEU A 36 3.70 4.02 1.75
N VAL A 37 4.16 2.86 2.19
CA VAL A 37 3.97 2.40 3.56
C VAL A 37 5.02 3.01 4.49
N PRO A 38 4.67 3.37 5.74
CA PRO A 38 5.63 3.77 6.77
C PRO A 38 6.72 2.72 7.02
N THR A 39 8.01 3.09 6.93
CA THR A 39 9.15 2.14 7.00
C THR A 39 9.35 1.48 8.37
N LYS A 40 8.88 2.11 9.46
CA LYS A 40 8.95 1.56 10.84
C LYS A 40 7.92 0.46 11.13
N SER A 41 7.20 -0.01 10.12
CA SER A 41 6.03 -0.85 10.31
C SER A 41 6.37 -2.31 9.97
N GLY A 42 5.96 -3.24 10.85
CA GLY A 42 6.43 -4.63 10.87
C GLY A 42 6.21 -5.41 9.57
N ILE A 43 7.19 -5.37 8.67
CA ILE A 43 7.18 -5.99 7.34
C ILE A 43 6.83 -7.48 7.39
N ARG A 44 7.33 -8.23 8.38
CA ARG A 44 7.05 -9.67 8.54
C ARG A 44 5.57 -9.96 8.77
N ARG A 45 4.92 -9.16 9.62
CA ARG A 45 3.48 -9.32 9.92
C ARG A 45 2.63 -8.95 8.71
N LEU A 46 3.02 -7.91 7.97
CA LEU A 46 2.43 -7.56 6.69
C LEU A 46 2.52 -8.75 5.72
N MET A 47 3.72 -9.30 5.51
CA MET A 47 3.94 -10.42 4.59
C MET A 47 3.16 -11.67 5.00
N ARG A 48 3.11 -11.98 6.31
CA ARG A 48 2.32 -13.10 6.85
C ARG A 48 0.83 -12.92 6.54
N ARG A 49 0.30 -11.71 6.69
CA ARG A 49 -1.11 -11.43 6.42
C ARG A 49 -1.42 -11.46 4.93
N ILE A 50 -0.55 -10.92 4.08
CA ILE A 50 -0.67 -11.04 2.62
C ILE A 50 -0.67 -12.52 2.20
N LYS A 51 0.20 -13.35 2.79
CA LYS A 51 0.21 -14.81 2.57
C LYS A 51 -1.13 -15.44 2.94
N GLN A 52 -1.70 -15.05 4.07
CA GLN A 52 -3.00 -15.54 4.55
C GLN A 52 -4.14 -15.12 3.61
N GLU A 53 -4.20 -13.85 3.20
CA GLU A 53 -5.21 -13.35 2.27
C GLU A 53 -5.09 -13.99 0.88
N ALA A 54 -3.86 -14.23 0.40
CA ALA A 54 -3.63 -14.98 -0.84
C ALA A 54 -4.20 -16.41 -0.76
N LYS A 55 -4.01 -17.09 0.38
CA LYS A 55 -4.57 -18.42 0.62
C LYS A 55 -6.09 -18.40 0.66
N GLU A 56 -6.69 -17.40 1.31
CA GLU A 56 -8.15 -17.20 1.37
C GLU A 56 -8.74 -16.89 -0.02
N ALA A 57 -8.01 -16.17 -0.88
CA ALA A 57 -8.37 -15.97 -2.28
C ALA A 57 -8.22 -17.24 -3.15
N GLY A 58 -7.63 -18.30 -2.61
CA GLY A 58 -7.41 -19.59 -3.25
C GLY A 58 -6.07 -19.73 -3.98
N ILE A 59 -5.08 -18.91 -3.67
CA ILE A 59 -3.73 -19.03 -4.23
C ILE A 59 -2.93 -20.00 -3.35
N ASP A 60 -3.04 -21.30 -3.61
CA ASP A 60 -2.37 -22.33 -2.79
C ASP A 60 -0.93 -22.64 -3.25
N ASN A 61 -0.57 -22.25 -4.47
CA ASN A 61 0.68 -22.57 -5.15
C ASN A 61 1.63 -21.36 -5.26
N LEU A 62 1.72 -20.64 -4.15
CA LEU A 62 2.56 -19.46 -3.99
C LEU A 62 4.04 -19.86 -3.81
N ILE A 63 4.91 -19.36 -4.70
CA ILE A 63 6.37 -19.61 -4.66
C ILE A 63 7.08 -18.61 -3.77
N SER A 64 6.75 -17.32 -3.94
CA SER A 64 7.39 -16.20 -3.26
C SER A 64 6.45 -14.99 -3.24
N ILE A 65 6.67 -14.10 -2.28
CA ILE A 65 5.97 -12.82 -2.14
C ILE A 65 7.04 -11.72 -2.12
N TYR A 66 6.89 -10.72 -2.98
CA TYR A 66 7.78 -9.56 -3.04
C TYR A 66 7.04 -8.28 -2.72
N LEU A 67 7.65 -7.41 -1.92
CA LEU A 67 7.21 -6.02 -1.77
C LEU A 67 8.13 -5.13 -2.60
N ILE A 68 7.57 -4.43 -3.58
CA ILE A 68 8.33 -3.61 -4.54
C ILE A 68 7.79 -2.18 -4.64
N SER A 69 8.59 -1.33 -5.28
CA SER A 69 8.10 -0.08 -5.85
C SER A 69 8.47 -0.04 -7.32
N ALA A 70 7.52 -0.36 -8.20
CA ALA A 70 7.75 -0.32 -9.65
C ALA A 70 8.16 1.08 -10.13
N MET A 71 7.53 2.13 -9.58
CA MET A 71 7.82 3.51 -9.93
C MET A 71 9.25 3.94 -9.53
N LYS A 72 9.72 3.51 -8.36
CA LYS A 72 11.09 3.77 -7.90
C LYS A 72 12.10 2.71 -8.36
N ARG A 73 11.64 1.69 -9.10
CA ARG A 73 12.42 0.54 -9.56
C ARG A 73 13.09 -0.26 -8.44
N ILE A 74 12.46 -0.32 -7.26
CA ILE A 74 12.99 -1.03 -6.08
C ILE A 74 12.41 -2.45 -6.01
N GLY A 75 13.25 -3.45 -5.69
CA GLY A 75 12.85 -4.84 -5.49
C GLY A 75 12.67 -5.65 -6.78
N MET A 76 13.15 -5.11 -7.91
CA MET A 76 13.01 -5.74 -9.23
C MET A 76 14.05 -6.84 -9.47
N LYS A 77 15.23 -6.71 -8.85
CA LYS A 77 16.36 -7.60 -9.07
C LYS A 77 16.04 -9.02 -8.59
N GLU A 78 15.49 -9.11 -7.38
CA GLU A 78 15.11 -10.35 -6.73
C GLU A 78 14.04 -11.09 -7.55
N ILE A 79 13.09 -10.34 -8.13
CA ILE A 79 12.08 -10.90 -9.05
C ILE A 79 12.74 -11.47 -10.31
N VAL A 80 13.69 -10.76 -10.93
CA VAL A 80 14.39 -11.24 -12.13
C VAL A 80 15.16 -12.54 -11.85
N GLU A 81 15.84 -12.61 -10.71
CA GLU A 81 16.58 -13.81 -10.28
C GLU A 81 15.65 -15.02 -10.04
N ASP A 82 14.54 -14.81 -9.34
CA ASP A 82 13.54 -15.86 -9.08
C ASP A 82 12.80 -16.29 -10.35
N VAL A 83 12.49 -15.36 -11.24
CA VAL A 83 11.94 -15.68 -12.57
C VAL A 83 12.90 -16.60 -13.30
N ALA A 84 14.19 -16.27 -13.39
CA ALA A 84 15.17 -17.09 -14.09
C ALA A 84 15.25 -18.51 -13.49
N LYS A 85 15.09 -18.64 -12.16
CA LYS A 85 15.10 -19.92 -11.44
C LYS A 85 13.85 -20.77 -11.65
N TYR A 86 12.65 -20.17 -11.58
CA TYR A 86 11.38 -20.92 -11.54
C TYR A 86 10.65 -21.03 -12.88
N ARG A 87 11.06 -20.25 -13.89
CA ARG A 87 10.43 -20.24 -15.22
C ARG A 87 10.47 -21.62 -15.88
N GLN A 88 11.60 -22.33 -15.79
CA GLN A 88 11.81 -23.65 -16.38
C GLN A 88 11.42 -23.69 -17.88
N GLY A 89 11.88 -22.70 -18.66
CA GLY A 89 11.59 -22.61 -20.10
C GLY A 89 10.19 -22.14 -20.48
N ARG A 90 9.28 -21.85 -19.53
CA ARG A 90 7.88 -21.44 -19.81
C ARG A 90 7.71 -19.94 -19.99
N ASP A 91 6.70 -19.50 -20.73
CA ASP A 91 6.37 -18.07 -20.80
C ASP A 91 5.88 -17.50 -19.45
N ILE A 92 6.08 -16.20 -19.27
CA ILE A 92 5.66 -15.47 -18.07
C ILE A 92 4.34 -14.77 -18.39
N CYS A 93 3.34 -14.95 -17.54
CA CYS A 93 2.09 -14.20 -17.64
C CYS A 93 1.92 -13.34 -16.40
N VAL A 94 1.74 -12.04 -16.63
CA VAL A 94 1.55 -11.02 -15.61
C VAL A 94 0.07 -10.67 -15.53
N VAL A 95 -0.52 -10.87 -14.35
CA VAL A 95 -1.96 -10.67 -14.10
C VAL A 95 -2.13 -9.76 -12.90
N GLY A 96 -3.14 -8.89 -12.91
CA GLY A 96 -3.48 -8.06 -11.76
C GLY A 96 -4.78 -7.30 -11.99
N ALA A 97 -5.33 -6.75 -10.90
CA ALA A 97 -6.45 -5.84 -11.02
C ALA A 97 -6.05 -4.56 -11.77
N ALA A 98 -7.03 -3.80 -12.26
CA ALA A 98 -6.77 -2.46 -12.77
C ALA A 98 -6.11 -1.57 -11.68
N ASN A 99 -5.24 -0.64 -12.08
CA ASN A 99 -4.54 0.34 -11.22
C ASN A 99 -3.52 -0.20 -10.19
N VAL A 100 -3.23 -1.50 -10.19
CA VAL A 100 -2.15 -2.08 -9.36
C VAL A 100 -0.74 -1.63 -9.79
N GLY A 101 -0.62 -1.00 -10.96
CA GLY A 101 0.66 -0.53 -11.52
C GLY A 101 1.36 -1.57 -12.42
N LYS A 102 0.60 -2.44 -13.08
CA LYS A 102 1.08 -3.46 -14.01
C LYS A 102 1.96 -2.91 -15.14
N SER A 103 1.52 -1.88 -15.87
CA SER A 103 2.33 -1.27 -16.94
C SER A 103 3.63 -0.66 -16.40
N THR A 104 3.58 -0.01 -15.24
CA THR A 104 4.77 0.53 -14.55
C THR A 104 5.73 -0.59 -14.14
N PHE A 105 5.19 -1.69 -13.62
CA PHE A 105 5.97 -2.88 -13.27
C PHE A 105 6.63 -3.48 -14.50
N LEU A 106 5.90 -3.70 -15.58
CA LEU A 106 6.44 -4.26 -16.82
C LEU A 106 7.55 -3.39 -17.39
N ASN A 107 7.35 -2.07 -17.48
CA ASN A 107 8.39 -1.15 -17.93
C ASN A 107 9.66 -1.25 -17.07
N SER A 108 9.49 -1.29 -15.74
CA SER A 108 10.63 -1.44 -14.83
C SER A 108 11.26 -2.83 -14.91
N PHE A 109 10.48 -3.88 -15.13
CA PHE A 109 10.96 -5.26 -15.21
C PHE A 109 11.74 -5.48 -16.50
N LEU A 110 11.22 -5.02 -17.64
CA LEU A 110 11.89 -5.05 -18.94
C LEU A 110 13.21 -4.28 -18.91
N SER A 111 13.25 -3.09 -18.30
CA SER A 111 14.50 -2.34 -18.18
C SER A 111 15.57 -3.14 -17.44
N HIS A 112 15.20 -3.86 -16.36
CA HIS A 112 16.13 -4.70 -15.59
C HIS A 112 16.55 -5.97 -16.31
N LEU A 113 15.75 -6.45 -17.27
CA LEU A 113 16.09 -7.60 -18.09
C LEU A 113 17.06 -7.24 -19.23
N VAL A 114 17.00 -6.01 -19.73
CA VAL A 114 17.78 -5.54 -20.89
C VAL A 114 19.08 -4.82 -20.49
N ASP A 115 19.12 -4.09 -19.37
CA ASP A 115 20.31 -3.33 -18.95
C ASP A 115 21.49 -4.25 -18.53
N ARG A 116 22.58 -4.20 -19.29
CA ARG A 116 23.88 -4.83 -18.93
C ARG A 116 24.79 -3.95 -18.07
N LYS A 117 24.47 -2.67 -17.84
CA LYS A 117 25.33 -1.73 -17.08
C LYS A 117 24.89 -1.59 -15.63
N TRP A 118 25.57 -2.34 -14.77
CA TRP A 118 25.37 -2.35 -13.33
C TRP A 118 26.07 -1.15 -12.64
N GLN A 119 25.32 -0.24 -12.01
CA GLN A 119 25.87 0.78 -11.11
C GLN A 119 25.64 0.40 -9.63
N HIS A 120 26.75 0.19 -8.92
CA HIS A 120 26.81 -0.10 -7.48
C HIS A 120 26.40 1.12 -6.63
N ASN A 121 25.09 1.37 -6.43
CA ASN A 121 24.65 2.39 -5.46
C ASN A 121 23.46 1.98 -4.55
N HIS A 122 23.13 0.69 -4.48
CA HIS A 122 21.96 0.21 -3.72
C HIS A 122 22.13 0.04 -2.20
N ARG A 123 23.34 0.19 -1.65
CA ARG A 123 23.58 0.03 -0.20
C ARG A 123 23.06 1.17 0.67
N LYS A 124 22.58 2.29 0.10
CA LYS A 124 22.12 3.46 0.86
C LYS A 124 20.63 3.42 1.25
N TYR A 125 19.83 2.54 0.64
CA TYR A 125 18.35 2.56 0.79
C TYR A 125 17.69 1.24 1.21
N MET A 126 18.46 0.17 1.48
CA MET A 126 17.89 -1.11 1.95
C MET A 126 18.73 -1.70 3.09
N LYS A 127 18.23 -1.59 4.33
CA LYS A 127 18.36 -2.64 5.35
C LYS A 127 16.98 -3.31 5.51
N MET A 128 16.45 -3.90 4.45
CA MET A 128 15.27 -4.77 4.56
C MET A 128 15.72 -6.21 4.32
N ALA A 129 15.58 -7.05 5.34
CA ALA A 129 15.87 -8.47 5.25
C ALA A 129 14.86 -9.13 4.30
N GLU A 130 15.34 -9.92 3.34
CA GLU A 130 14.51 -10.92 2.68
C GLU A 130 13.92 -11.83 3.75
N VAL A 131 12.61 -12.07 3.71
CA VAL A 131 11.94 -12.98 4.65
C VAL A 131 11.53 -14.23 3.87
N PRO A 132 12.35 -15.31 3.89
CA PRO A 132 11.98 -16.56 3.24
C PRO A 132 10.69 -17.12 3.85
N LEU A 133 9.88 -17.79 3.03
CA LEU A 133 8.55 -18.28 3.43
C LEU A 133 8.59 -19.23 4.64
N SER A 134 9.74 -19.88 4.89
CA SER A 134 10.02 -20.75 6.03
C SER A 134 10.21 -19.97 7.35
N GLU A 135 10.65 -18.72 7.32
CA GLU A 135 10.77 -17.87 8.53
C GLU A 135 9.42 -17.36 9.04
N LEU A 136 8.36 -17.47 8.24
CA LEU A 136 7.00 -17.07 8.60
C LEU A 136 6.24 -18.16 9.39
N GLU A 137 6.88 -19.29 9.69
CA GLU A 137 6.24 -20.49 10.27
C GLU A 137 6.49 -20.69 11.78
N ASN A 138 7.47 -20.02 12.40
CA ASN A 138 7.81 -20.17 13.82
C ASN A 138 7.45 -18.91 14.66
N ASP A 139 6.62 -19.09 15.69
CA ASP A 139 6.14 -18.00 16.56
C ASP A 139 7.20 -17.46 17.54
N GLU A 140 8.23 -18.24 17.91
CA GLU A 140 9.23 -17.82 18.91
C GLU A 140 10.35 -16.92 18.34
N THR A 141 10.78 -17.16 17.09
CA THR A 141 11.83 -16.36 16.41
C THR A 141 11.33 -14.99 15.97
N ALA A 142 10.02 -14.82 15.77
CA ALA A 142 9.39 -13.54 15.44
C ALA A 142 9.48 -12.52 16.61
N THR A 143 9.61 -12.99 17.85
CA THR A 143 9.67 -12.15 19.06
C THR A 143 11.07 -11.65 19.41
N MET A 144 12.12 -12.39 19.06
CA MET A 144 13.51 -12.07 19.45
C MET A 144 14.23 -11.07 18.52
N LEU A 145 13.65 -10.76 17.36
CA LEU A 145 14.29 -9.94 16.32
C LEU A 145 13.82 -8.47 16.30
N ASN A 146 13.18 -8.01 17.39
CA ASN A 146 12.81 -6.60 17.61
C ASN A 146 13.91 -5.80 18.34
N ILE A 147 15.12 -6.35 18.42
CA ILE A 147 16.29 -5.68 18.99
C ILE A 147 17.25 -5.56 17.83
N ASP A 148 17.38 -4.34 17.27
CA ASP A 148 18.63 -3.79 16.73
C ASP A 148 18.33 -2.46 16.00
N ASP A 149 17.71 -1.53 16.73
CA ASP A 149 17.60 -0.11 16.35
C ASP A 149 18.87 0.69 16.75
N GLU A 150 19.77 0.12 17.55
CA GLU A 150 20.99 0.78 18.04
C GLU A 150 22.08 0.87 16.95
N LEU A 151 22.19 -0.15 16.08
CA LEU A 151 23.13 -0.21 14.95
C LEU A 151 22.79 0.72 13.77
N LEU A 152 21.63 1.37 13.79
CA LEU A 152 21.24 2.40 12.81
C LEU A 152 21.51 3.83 13.31
N ALA A 153 21.62 4.02 14.62
CA ALA A 153 21.92 5.33 15.21
C ALA A 153 23.39 5.72 15.06
N GLU A 154 24.31 4.77 15.22
CA GLU A 154 25.76 5.02 15.06
C GLU A 154 26.17 5.37 13.62
N ALA A 155 25.43 4.88 12.62
CA ALA A 155 25.69 5.18 11.21
C ALA A 155 25.30 6.60 10.78
N ASN A 156 24.46 7.29 11.57
CA ASN A 156 23.98 8.64 11.26
C ASN A 156 24.76 9.76 11.98
N ALA A 157 25.60 9.42 12.98
CA ALA A 157 26.39 10.40 13.72
C ALA A 157 27.71 10.83 13.01
N GLY A 158 28.08 10.15 11.91
CA GLY A 158 29.41 10.31 11.28
C GLY A 158 29.47 11.12 9.97
N ARG A 159 28.47 11.95 9.64
CA ARG A 159 28.51 12.74 8.39
C ARG A 159 28.30 14.24 8.63
N GLU A 160 29.34 14.86 9.17
CA GLU A 160 29.66 16.26 8.91
C GLU A 160 31.14 16.36 8.56
N LYS A 161 31.43 16.62 7.28
CA LYS A 161 32.42 17.59 6.77
C LYS A 161 32.60 17.40 5.26
N GLU A 162 32.40 18.50 4.55
CA GLU A 162 32.79 18.71 3.16
C GLU A 162 34.30 18.65 3.01
N GLU A 163 34.77 18.16 1.86
CA GLU A 163 35.98 18.68 1.23
C GLU A 163 35.87 18.52 -0.30
N SER A 164 36.21 19.61 -0.98
CA SER A 164 36.23 19.87 -2.41
C SER A 164 37.40 19.19 -3.12
N LEU A 165 37.20 18.67 -4.33
CA LEU A 165 38.27 18.50 -5.32
C LEU A 165 37.73 18.79 -6.72
N GLU A 166 38.32 19.81 -7.34
CA GLU A 166 38.17 20.20 -8.74
C GLU A 166 38.92 19.26 -9.68
N GLY A 167 38.46 19.22 -10.93
CA GLY A 167 39.26 18.86 -12.09
C GLY A 167 38.67 17.73 -12.93
N GLU A 168 38.02 18.06 -14.05
CA GLU A 168 38.42 17.54 -15.37
C GLU A 168 37.61 18.21 -16.50
N THR A 169 38.33 18.50 -17.58
CA THR A 169 38.01 19.36 -18.71
C THR A 169 36.93 18.81 -19.64
N SER A 170 36.01 19.68 -20.04
CA SER A 170 35.04 19.48 -21.12
C SER A 170 35.65 19.73 -22.50
N VAL A 171 35.39 18.85 -23.47
CA VAL A 171 35.57 19.16 -24.91
C VAL A 171 34.21 19.10 -25.60
N VAL A 172 33.84 20.18 -26.29
CA VAL A 172 32.57 20.33 -27.01
C VAL A 172 32.76 19.89 -28.46
N THR A 173 31.88 19.03 -28.96
CA THR A 173 31.63 18.87 -30.40
C THR A 173 30.13 19.00 -30.70
N PRO A 174 29.72 19.36 -31.93
CA PRO A 174 28.31 19.66 -32.22
C PRO A 174 27.34 18.47 -32.18
N HIS A 175 27.80 17.23 -31.95
CA HIS A 175 26.95 16.03 -32.02
C HIS A 175 27.11 15.00 -30.88
N GLY A 176 27.76 15.35 -29.76
CA GLY A 176 27.72 14.54 -28.53
C GLY A 176 28.57 13.25 -28.52
N GLU A 177 28.77 12.67 -27.34
CA GLU A 177 29.63 11.50 -27.08
C GLU A 177 28.92 10.18 -27.39
N LEU A 178 29.55 9.34 -28.23
CA LEU A 178 29.13 7.96 -28.51
C LEU A 178 30.26 7.00 -28.13
N TYR A 179 29.92 5.92 -27.42
CA TYR A 179 30.83 4.79 -27.19
C TYR A 179 30.32 3.59 -27.99
N VAL A 180 31.14 3.10 -28.93
CA VAL A 180 30.88 1.89 -29.73
C VAL A 180 31.92 0.83 -29.35
N ALA A 181 31.47 -0.34 -28.90
CA ALA A 181 32.34 -1.50 -28.72
C ALA A 181 32.39 -2.32 -30.03
N PRO A 182 33.54 -2.93 -30.40
CA PRO A 182 33.72 -3.55 -31.71
C PRO A 182 33.25 -5.02 -31.74
N GLY A 183 32.54 -5.40 -32.80
CA GLY A 183 32.49 -6.80 -33.27
C GLY A 183 31.13 -7.51 -33.37
N GLU A 184 30.04 -6.87 -33.79
CA GLU A 184 28.83 -7.60 -34.20
C GLU A 184 28.37 -7.15 -35.60
N ASP A 185 28.10 -8.12 -36.47
CA ASP A 185 27.69 -7.94 -37.87
C ASP A 185 26.39 -7.13 -37.97
N PRO A 186 26.36 -6.05 -38.78
CA PRO A 186 25.21 -5.16 -38.87
C PRO A 186 24.24 -5.64 -39.96
N GLU A 187 23.49 -6.70 -39.72
CA GLU A 187 22.28 -6.99 -40.50
C GLU A 187 21.33 -7.90 -39.69
N MET A 188 20.10 -7.42 -39.47
CA MET A 188 18.96 -8.06 -38.77
C MET A 188 18.69 -7.64 -37.32
N ILE A 189 18.53 -6.33 -37.06
CA ILE A 189 17.61 -5.86 -36.01
C ILE A 189 16.90 -4.62 -36.56
N GLU A 190 15.61 -4.75 -36.89
CA GLU A 190 14.73 -3.59 -37.05
C GLU A 190 14.71 -2.83 -35.72
N THR A 191 15.31 -1.64 -35.70
CA THR A 191 15.32 -0.76 -34.54
C THR A 191 13.94 -0.16 -34.35
N SER A 192 13.10 -0.81 -33.54
CA SER A 192 12.04 -0.10 -32.82
C SER A 192 12.73 0.92 -31.89
N THR A 193 12.41 2.20 -32.01
CA THR A 193 13.02 3.25 -31.19
C THR A 193 12.75 3.00 -29.69
N GLU A 194 13.56 3.53 -28.76
CA GLU A 194 13.30 3.37 -27.31
C GLU A 194 11.91 3.92 -26.91
N GLU A 195 11.39 4.89 -27.66
CA GLU A 195 10.02 5.43 -27.50
C GLU A 195 8.94 4.39 -27.86
N ASP A 196 9.21 3.47 -28.79
CA ASP A 196 8.26 2.40 -29.18
C ASP A 196 8.17 1.26 -28.14
N ARG A 197 9.12 1.16 -27.20
CA ARG A 197 9.15 0.12 -26.15
C ARG A 197 8.53 0.57 -24.83
N GLN A 198 8.18 1.85 -24.69
CA GLN A 198 7.68 2.39 -23.42
C GLN A 198 6.16 2.19 -23.32
N MET A 199 5.70 1.31 -22.41
CA MET A 199 4.26 1.12 -22.22
C MET A 199 3.63 2.37 -21.60
N THR A 200 2.45 2.76 -22.10
CA THR A 200 1.69 3.88 -21.53
C THR A 200 1.27 3.55 -20.09
N THR A 201 1.68 4.35 -19.12
CA THR A 201 1.27 4.22 -17.72
C THR A 201 0.25 5.31 -17.39
N SER A 202 -0.90 4.92 -16.83
CA SER A 202 -1.95 5.83 -16.34
C SER A 202 -2.40 5.37 -14.96
N PRO A 203 -2.74 6.30 -14.05
CA PRO A 203 -3.44 5.97 -12.81
C PRO A 203 -4.90 5.59 -13.03
N LEU A 204 -5.44 5.79 -14.24
CA LEU A 204 -6.78 5.37 -14.64
C LEU A 204 -6.77 3.94 -15.22
N PRO A 205 -7.82 3.15 -14.96
CA PRO A 205 -7.95 1.82 -15.55
C PRO A 205 -8.01 1.87 -17.08
N GLY A 206 -7.57 0.79 -17.74
CA GLY A 206 -7.76 0.61 -19.19
C GLY A 206 -6.53 0.86 -20.06
N THR A 207 -5.33 0.99 -19.49
CA THR A 207 -4.09 1.19 -20.28
C THR A 207 -3.72 0.00 -21.17
N THR A 208 -4.17 -1.21 -20.86
CA THR A 208 -3.95 -2.43 -21.67
C THR A 208 -5.31 -3.01 -22.05
N LEU A 209 -5.69 -2.91 -23.33
CA LEU A 209 -6.99 -3.37 -23.85
C LEU A 209 -6.97 -4.80 -24.43
N ALA A 210 -5.79 -5.32 -24.81
CA ALA A 210 -5.61 -6.65 -25.35
C ALA A 210 -4.40 -7.35 -24.72
N VAL A 211 -4.37 -8.69 -24.75
CA VAL A 211 -3.18 -9.43 -24.32
C VAL A 211 -2.05 -9.15 -25.29
N GLN A 212 -0.94 -8.59 -24.79
CA GLN A 212 0.25 -8.29 -25.58
C GLN A 212 1.34 -9.33 -25.29
N TYR A 213 2.00 -9.81 -26.35
CA TYR A 213 3.15 -10.70 -26.25
C TYR A 213 4.41 -9.87 -26.41
N LEU A 214 5.26 -9.88 -25.38
CA LEU A 214 6.53 -9.16 -25.36
C LEU A 214 7.66 -10.20 -25.41
N PRO A 215 8.33 -10.39 -26.56
CA PRO A 215 9.47 -11.30 -26.64
C PRO A 215 10.66 -10.68 -25.91
N VAL A 216 11.30 -11.48 -25.04
CA VAL A 216 12.48 -11.09 -24.28
C VAL A 216 13.56 -12.15 -24.47
N MET A 217 14.80 -11.70 -24.61
CA MET A 217 15.97 -12.55 -24.61
C MET A 217 16.78 -12.33 -23.33
N VAL A 218 16.99 -13.39 -22.54
CA VAL A 218 17.81 -13.35 -21.32
C VAL A 218 18.75 -14.55 -21.36
N ARG A 219 20.07 -14.31 -21.25
CA ARG A 219 21.09 -15.38 -21.24
C ARG A 219 20.94 -16.39 -22.40
N ASN A 220 20.69 -15.91 -23.62
CA ASN A 220 20.43 -16.69 -24.83
C ASN A 220 19.15 -17.57 -24.80
N GLU A 221 18.27 -17.41 -23.82
CA GLU A 221 16.93 -17.96 -23.85
C GLU A 221 15.93 -16.89 -24.31
N VAL A 222 15.12 -17.24 -25.31
CA VAL A 222 14.00 -16.41 -25.77
C VAL A 222 12.71 -16.89 -25.11
N PHE A 223 11.92 -15.95 -24.60
CA PHE A 223 10.61 -16.24 -24.05
C PHE A 223 9.68 -15.05 -24.12
N ASN A 224 8.38 -15.30 -23.97
CA ASN A 224 7.38 -14.25 -24.00
C ASN A 224 6.97 -13.84 -22.58
N ILE A 225 6.80 -12.53 -22.39
CA ILE A 225 6.05 -11.94 -21.30
C ILE A 225 4.67 -11.56 -21.84
N LEU A 226 3.63 -12.15 -21.28
CA LEU A 226 2.25 -11.84 -21.61
C LEU A 226 1.78 -10.72 -20.68
N ASP A 227 1.55 -9.54 -21.26
CA ASP A 227 0.83 -8.47 -20.58
C ASP A 227 -0.67 -8.71 -20.72
N THR A 228 -1.38 -8.91 -19.61
CA THR A 228 -2.84 -9.10 -19.63
C THR A 228 -3.57 -7.79 -19.32
N PRO A 229 -4.77 -7.54 -19.86
CA PRO A 229 -5.61 -6.43 -19.44
C PRO A 229 -5.84 -6.45 -17.92
N GLY A 230 -5.80 -5.26 -17.30
CA GLY A 230 -6.08 -5.14 -15.86
C GLY A 230 -7.51 -5.55 -15.55
N LEU A 231 -7.70 -6.50 -14.64
CA LEU A 231 -9.03 -7.00 -14.31
C LEU A 231 -9.80 -5.98 -13.47
N ILE A 232 -11.00 -5.66 -13.90
CA ILE A 232 -11.90 -4.77 -13.16
C ILE A 232 -12.59 -5.60 -12.09
N THR A 233 -12.15 -5.47 -10.84
CA THR A 233 -12.70 -6.22 -9.71
C THR A 233 -13.96 -5.58 -9.12
N ASP A 234 -14.10 -4.26 -9.24
CA ASP A 234 -15.29 -3.51 -8.81
C ASP A 234 -15.53 -2.31 -9.74
N THR A 235 -16.57 -2.42 -10.57
CA THR A 235 -16.97 -1.38 -11.53
C THR A 235 -17.41 -0.08 -10.86
N LYS A 236 -18.04 -0.14 -9.67
CA LYS A 236 -18.49 1.07 -8.96
C LYS A 236 -17.29 1.83 -8.40
N ARG A 237 -16.31 1.10 -7.86
CA ARG A 237 -15.05 1.67 -7.36
C ARG A 237 -14.21 2.27 -8.48
N GLN A 238 -14.10 1.57 -9.62
CA GLN A 238 -13.44 2.13 -10.79
C GLN A 238 -14.08 3.46 -11.22
N LYS A 239 -15.41 3.50 -11.32
CA LYS A 239 -16.11 4.71 -11.71
C LYS A 239 -15.92 5.84 -10.69
N LEU A 240 -15.82 5.51 -9.40
CA LEU A 240 -15.45 6.48 -8.36
C LEU A 240 -14.04 7.06 -8.60
N VAL A 241 -13.06 6.20 -8.89
CA VAL A 241 -11.68 6.61 -9.19
C VAL A 241 -11.63 7.51 -10.43
N GLU A 242 -12.35 7.16 -11.50
CA GLU A 242 -12.46 7.97 -12.71
C GLU A 242 -13.06 9.35 -12.42
N VAL A 243 -14.15 9.39 -11.65
CA VAL A 243 -14.82 10.64 -11.25
C VAL A 243 -13.90 11.51 -10.38
N LEU A 244 -13.15 10.91 -9.45
CA LEU A 244 -12.21 11.63 -8.59
C LEU A 244 -10.97 12.13 -9.33
N ALA A 245 -10.65 11.53 -10.47
CA ALA A 245 -9.55 11.94 -11.33
C ALA A 245 -9.93 13.05 -12.33
N LEU A 246 -11.21 13.38 -12.47
CA LEU A 246 -11.66 14.50 -13.31
C LEU A 246 -11.08 15.83 -12.81
N ASP A 247 -10.70 16.69 -13.75
CA ASP A 247 -10.23 18.03 -13.44
C ASP A 247 -11.30 18.81 -12.67
N GLY A 248 -10.92 19.31 -11.49
CA GLY A 248 -11.83 20.03 -10.59
C GLY A 248 -12.57 19.15 -9.57
N ALA A 249 -12.62 17.82 -9.75
CA ALA A 249 -13.21 16.90 -8.77
C ALA A 249 -12.27 16.64 -7.59
N ALA A 250 -10.99 16.46 -7.86
CA ALA A 250 -9.93 16.49 -6.87
C ALA A 250 -8.59 16.78 -7.55
N LYS A 251 -7.59 17.27 -6.83
CA LYS A 251 -6.22 17.17 -7.34
C LYS A 251 -5.81 15.71 -7.20
N LEU A 252 -5.28 15.09 -8.26
CA LEU A 252 -4.88 13.67 -8.26
C LEU A 252 -4.04 13.27 -7.03
N LYS A 253 -3.14 14.15 -6.58
CA LYS A 253 -2.29 13.94 -5.38
C LYS A 253 -3.04 13.92 -4.04
N ASP A 254 -4.25 14.49 -4.00
CA ASP A 254 -5.10 14.55 -2.80
C ASP A 254 -5.94 13.26 -2.65
N VAL A 255 -5.95 12.41 -3.68
CA VAL A 255 -6.69 11.15 -3.77
C VAL A 255 -5.72 9.97 -3.85
N PHE A 256 -4.71 10.08 -4.72
CA PHE A 256 -3.69 9.08 -4.96
C PHE A 256 -2.35 9.49 -4.34
N PRO A 257 -1.84 8.72 -3.37
CA PRO A 257 -0.57 9.00 -2.72
C PRO A 257 0.61 8.82 -3.70
N ALA A 258 1.44 9.85 -3.81
CA ALA A 258 2.69 9.83 -4.59
C ALA A 258 3.95 9.66 -3.72
N LYS A 259 3.79 9.78 -2.40
CA LYS A 259 4.85 9.66 -1.39
C LYS A 259 4.32 8.80 -0.24
N GLN A 260 5.21 8.44 0.68
CA GLN A 260 4.88 7.77 1.92
C GLN A 260 3.65 8.40 2.59
N LEU A 261 2.70 7.55 3.01
CA LEU A 261 1.42 7.99 3.54
C LEU A 261 1.62 8.83 4.80
N PRO A 262 1.01 10.02 4.87
CA PRO A 262 1.00 10.78 6.12
C PRO A 262 0.12 10.06 7.13
N VAL A 263 0.49 10.19 8.41
CA VAL A 263 -0.26 9.62 9.53
C VAL A 263 -0.88 10.75 10.34
N THR A 264 -2.20 10.73 10.50
CA THR A 264 -2.91 11.68 11.35
C THR A 264 -3.69 10.95 12.42
N THR A 265 -3.38 11.23 13.69
CA THR A 265 -4.08 10.63 14.83
C THR A 265 -5.15 11.56 15.39
N TYR A 266 -6.37 11.05 15.47
CA TYR A 266 -7.55 11.72 16.01
C TYR A 266 -7.94 11.11 17.35
N ARG A 267 -8.13 11.98 18.35
CA ARG A 267 -8.68 11.57 19.65
C ARG A 267 -10.20 11.63 19.60
N VAL A 268 -10.85 10.48 19.58
CA VAL A 268 -12.30 10.38 19.37
C VAL A 268 -13.00 9.89 20.64
N ARG A 269 -13.98 10.66 21.11
CA ARG A 269 -14.86 10.30 22.22
C ARG A 269 -16.20 9.76 21.70
N PRO A 270 -16.97 9.01 22.51
CA PRO A 270 -18.31 8.59 22.12
C PRO A 270 -19.16 9.81 21.73
N GLY A 271 -19.97 9.68 20.67
CA GLY A 271 -20.78 10.78 20.12
C GLY A 271 -20.00 11.75 19.22
N ARG A 272 -18.80 11.35 18.74
CA ARG A 272 -18.04 12.09 17.72
C ARG A 272 -17.96 11.29 16.42
N SER A 273 -17.93 12.05 15.33
CA SER A 273 -17.83 11.53 13.96
C SER A 273 -16.58 12.07 13.28
N LEU A 274 -15.81 11.17 12.66
CA LEU A 274 -14.68 11.51 11.81
C LEU A 274 -15.07 11.35 10.35
N PHE A 275 -15.02 12.44 9.59
CA PHE A 275 -15.09 12.42 8.13
C PHE A 275 -13.69 12.24 7.55
N LEU A 276 -13.59 11.53 6.43
CA LEU A 276 -12.43 11.52 5.53
C LEU A 276 -12.89 12.04 4.17
N GLY A 277 -12.58 13.30 3.88
CA GLY A 277 -13.22 14.05 2.80
C GLY A 277 -14.74 14.01 2.90
N ALA A 278 -15.40 13.99 1.75
CA ALA A 278 -16.83 13.68 1.60
C ALA A 278 -17.04 12.22 1.13
N LEU A 279 -16.06 11.34 1.37
CA LEU A 279 -16.07 9.95 0.88
C LEU A 279 -16.49 8.94 1.95
N ALA A 280 -16.04 9.14 3.20
CA ALA A 280 -16.34 8.24 4.31
C ALA A 280 -16.55 9.00 5.63
N ARG A 281 -17.38 8.42 6.50
CA ARG A 281 -17.63 8.89 7.86
C ARG A 281 -17.64 7.73 8.84
N PHE A 282 -17.03 7.94 10.01
CA PHE A 282 -16.92 6.96 11.09
C PHE A 282 -17.50 7.55 12.36
N ASP A 283 -18.62 7.00 12.83
CA ASP A 283 -19.30 7.43 14.04
C ASP A 283 -18.91 6.50 15.19
N TYR A 284 -18.30 7.06 16.24
CA TYR A 284 -17.91 6.29 17.42
C TYR A 284 -18.97 6.35 18.53
N ALA A 285 -19.41 5.19 18.98
CA ALA A 285 -20.33 5.02 20.09
C ALA A 285 -19.85 3.91 21.03
N THR A 286 -20.30 3.96 22.29
CA THR A 286 -20.12 2.91 23.28
C THR A 286 -21.46 2.24 23.57
N LEU A 287 -21.50 0.92 23.50
CA LEU A 287 -22.65 0.11 23.87
C LEU A 287 -22.74 0.03 25.40
N GLY A 288 -23.86 0.48 25.97
CA GLY A 288 -24.10 0.48 27.42
C GLY A 288 -24.37 1.87 27.97
N SER A 289 -23.82 2.17 29.15
CA SER A 289 -24.08 3.44 29.85
C SER A 289 -23.61 4.66 29.06
N GLU A 290 -24.50 5.65 28.91
CA GLU A 290 -24.22 6.93 28.24
C GLU A 290 -23.10 7.75 28.89
N ASN A 291 -22.75 7.44 30.15
CA ASN A 291 -21.69 8.13 30.89
C ASN A 291 -20.28 7.61 30.60
N ASP A 292 -20.11 6.66 29.69
CA ASP A 292 -18.79 6.14 29.37
C ASP A 292 -17.94 7.17 28.59
N LYS A 293 -16.75 7.46 29.10
CA LYS A 293 -15.82 8.47 28.56
C LYS A 293 -14.65 7.84 27.81
N ASN A 294 -14.71 6.53 27.61
CA ASN A 294 -13.70 5.73 26.95
C ASN A 294 -13.43 6.23 25.52
N LEU A 295 -12.21 6.70 25.30
CA LEU A 295 -11.78 7.28 24.03
C LEU A 295 -11.05 6.26 23.16
N LEU A 296 -11.11 6.50 21.86
CA LEU A 296 -10.29 5.81 20.87
C LEU A 296 -9.26 6.79 20.27
N LEU A 297 -8.13 6.23 19.84
CA LEU A 297 -7.27 6.88 18.87
C LEU A 297 -7.55 6.27 17.52
N LEU A 298 -7.98 7.11 16.59
CA LEU A 298 -8.13 6.74 15.18
C LEU A 298 -6.94 7.33 14.43
N SER A 299 -6.01 6.48 13.99
CA SER A 299 -4.84 6.90 13.21
C SER A 299 -5.08 6.63 11.74
N TRP A 300 -5.26 7.70 10.97
CA TRP A 300 -5.47 7.65 9.53
C TRP A 300 -4.13 7.64 8.80
N TYR A 301 -3.88 6.60 8.03
CA TYR A 301 -2.73 6.44 7.14
C TYR A 301 -3.21 6.68 5.72
N GLY A 302 -3.22 7.92 5.27
CA GLY A 302 -3.84 8.27 4.01
C GLY A 302 -3.81 9.76 3.70
N VAL A 303 -4.01 10.10 2.44
CA VAL A 303 -3.96 11.49 1.95
C VAL A 303 -5.28 12.24 2.13
N LEU A 304 -6.38 11.53 2.37
CA LEU A 304 -7.69 12.16 2.57
C LEU A 304 -7.70 13.06 3.81
N PRO A 305 -8.13 14.34 3.70
CA PRO A 305 -8.26 15.22 4.84
C PRO A 305 -9.32 14.71 5.82
N GLY A 306 -8.97 14.62 7.11
CA GLY A 306 -9.93 14.21 8.14
C GLY A 306 -10.51 15.38 8.94
N HIS A 307 -11.81 15.35 9.21
CA HIS A 307 -12.56 16.39 9.93
C HIS A 307 -13.43 15.79 11.04
N LEU A 308 -13.32 16.32 12.27
CA LEU A 308 -14.09 15.86 13.42
C LEU A 308 -15.30 16.76 13.68
N THR A 309 -16.46 16.15 13.90
CA THR A 309 -17.67 16.84 14.35
C THR A 309 -18.41 16.04 15.42
N LYS A 310 -19.46 16.60 16.00
CA LYS A 310 -20.38 15.84 16.87
C LYS A 310 -21.32 15.01 16.01
N THR A 311 -21.63 13.79 16.45
CA THR A 311 -22.44 12.85 15.66
C THR A 311 -23.87 13.35 15.42
N ASP A 312 -24.45 14.05 16.39
CA ASP A 312 -25.77 14.70 16.27
C ASP A 312 -25.85 15.76 15.14
N ARG A 313 -24.71 16.37 14.79
CA ARG A 313 -24.58 17.38 13.71
C ARG A 313 -23.95 16.82 12.45
N ALA A 314 -23.66 15.53 12.38
CA ALA A 314 -22.87 14.96 11.31
C ALA A 314 -23.57 15.09 9.94
N GLU A 315 -24.88 14.86 9.89
CA GLU A 315 -25.67 15.01 8.66
C GLU A 315 -25.69 16.48 8.19
N ASP A 316 -26.00 17.42 9.09
CA ASP A 316 -25.96 18.85 8.79
C ASP A 316 -24.58 19.32 8.32
N THR A 317 -23.52 18.81 8.95
CA THR A 317 -22.13 19.13 8.59
C THR A 317 -21.85 18.65 7.16
N PHE A 318 -22.31 17.46 6.80
CA PHE A 318 -22.15 16.94 5.43
C PHE A 318 -22.90 17.81 4.43
N VAL A 319 -24.19 18.10 4.66
CA VAL A 319 -25.02 18.92 3.76
C VAL A 319 -24.42 20.31 3.53
N LYS A 320 -23.89 20.94 4.59
CA LYS A 320 -23.34 22.30 4.51
C LYS A 320 -21.94 22.39 3.91
N HIS A 321 -21.14 21.32 4.02
CA HIS A 321 -19.69 21.41 3.78
C HIS A 321 -19.13 20.40 2.77
N ALA A 322 -19.93 19.45 2.27
CA ALA A 322 -19.54 18.56 1.18
C ALA A 322 -19.19 19.35 -0.09
N GLY A 323 -18.11 18.95 -0.77
CA GLY A 323 -17.57 19.69 -1.92
C GLY A 323 -16.73 20.92 -1.56
N GLY A 324 -16.81 21.39 -0.31
CA GLY A 324 -16.01 22.49 0.23
C GLY A 324 -14.96 21.98 1.21
N ILE A 325 -15.20 22.19 2.51
CA ILE A 325 -14.30 21.75 3.59
C ILE A 325 -14.20 20.22 3.61
N LEU A 326 -15.33 19.54 3.40
CA LEU A 326 -15.36 18.09 3.22
C LEU A 326 -15.12 17.79 1.74
N SER A 327 -13.85 17.77 1.35
CA SER A 327 -13.40 17.37 0.02
C SER A 327 -12.15 16.48 0.16
N PRO A 328 -11.91 15.56 -0.79
CA PRO A 328 -12.65 15.30 -2.04
C PRO A 328 -13.97 14.54 -1.86
N PRO A 329 -14.86 14.47 -2.89
CA PRO A 329 -14.77 15.20 -4.15
C PRO A 329 -15.13 16.70 -4.00
N ARG A 330 -14.87 17.47 -5.04
CA ARG A 330 -15.37 18.83 -5.30
C ARG A 330 -16.16 18.83 -6.61
N GLY A 331 -16.90 19.90 -6.86
CA GLY A 331 -17.68 20.04 -8.09
C GLY A 331 -18.98 19.25 -8.08
N LEU A 332 -19.97 19.77 -8.81
CA LEU A 332 -21.34 19.27 -8.81
C LEU A 332 -21.43 17.86 -9.41
N ASP A 333 -20.68 17.57 -10.48
CA ASP A 333 -20.74 16.27 -11.16
C ASP A 333 -20.25 15.14 -10.26
N ALA A 334 -19.11 15.34 -9.60
CA ALA A 334 -18.54 14.35 -8.70
C ALA A 334 -19.38 14.17 -7.43
N MET A 335 -19.96 15.25 -6.90
CA MET A 335 -20.91 15.17 -5.79
C MET A 335 -22.21 14.45 -6.19
N SER A 336 -22.71 14.69 -7.41
CA SER A 336 -23.92 14.02 -7.92
C SER A 336 -23.70 12.53 -8.12
N PHE A 337 -22.49 12.12 -8.53
CA PHE A 337 -22.13 10.70 -8.63
C PHE A 337 -21.97 10.03 -7.26
N THR A 338 -21.19 10.64 -6.36
CA THR A 338 -20.86 10.07 -5.04
C THR A 338 -22.08 10.02 -4.12
N GLY A 339 -22.98 11.01 -4.23
CA GLY A 339 -24.22 11.08 -3.47
C GLY A 339 -23.97 11.28 -1.97
N PRO A 340 -25.03 11.12 -1.14
CA PRO A 340 -24.89 11.20 0.31
C PRO A 340 -24.09 10.00 0.85
N LEU A 341 -23.52 10.18 2.04
CA LEU A 341 -22.95 9.06 2.79
C LEU A 341 -24.07 8.20 3.35
N THR A 342 -24.08 6.94 2.96
CA THR A 342 -25.07 5.95 3.43
C THR A 342 -24.44 5.02 4.43
N HIS A 343 -25.23 4.54 5.41
CA HIS A 343 -24.75 3.55 6.38
C HIS A 343 -24.34 2.28 5.63
N SER A 344 -23.08 1.88 5.82
CA SER A 344 -22.51 0.71 5.16
C SER A 344 -22.46 -0.50 6.09
N GLN A 345 -21.91 -0.32 7.30
CA GLN A 345 -21.71 -1.41 8.25
C GLN A 345 -21.47 -0.90 9.68
N ASN A 346 -21.60 -1.82 10.64
CA ASN A 346 -21.19 -1.60 12.02
C ASN A 346 -19.99 -2.51 12.33
N VAL A 347 -18.94 -1.92 12.89
CA VAL A 347 -17.76 -2.64 13.36
C VAL A 347 -17.76 -2.65 14.88
N TYR A 348 -17.94 -3.83 15.47
CA TYR A 348 -17.88 -4.02 16.92
C TYR A 348 -16.45 -4.38 17.32
N LEU A 349 -15.84 -3.57 18.19
CA LEU A 349 -14.42 -3.74 18.51
C LEU A 349 -14.12 -5.06 19.24
N LYS A 350 -15.11 -5.61 19.93
CA LYS A 350 -15.03 -6.91 20.63
C LYS A 350 -14.68 -8.07 19.68
N ASP A 351 -15.08 -7.97 18.40
CA ASP A 351 -14.90 -9.05 17.42
C ASP A 351 -13.45 -9.10 16.88
N TYR A 352 -12.64 -8.06 17.14
CA TYR A 352 -11.26 -7.93 16.66
C TYR A 352 -10.23 -8.05 17.80
N VAL A 353 -10.68 -8.34 19.02
CA VAL A 353 -9.78 -8.60 20.15
C VAL A 353 -9.12 -9.96 19.94
N LEU A 354 -7.87 -9.96 19.49
CA LEU A 354 -7.07 -11.18 19.34
C LEU A 354 -6.44 -11.57 20.69
N ASP A 355 -6.35 -12.87 20.97
CA ASP A 355 -5.66 -13.42 22.16
C ASP A 355 -4.18 -13.01 22.25
N SER A 356 -3.58 -12.62 21.12
CA SER A 356 -2.18 -12.20 20.99
C SER A 356 -1.90 -10.76 21.44
N VAL A 357 -2.91 -9.96 21.82
CA VAL A 357 -2.69 -8.62 22.36
C VAL A 357 -2.22 -8.75 23.81
N ALA A 358 -0.91 -8.91 23.99
CA ALA A 358 -0.27 -8.91 25.31
C ALA A 358 -0.52 -7.55 26.00
N THR A 359 -1.57 -7.49 26.84
CA THR A 359 -1.96 -6.30 27.61
C THR A 359 -1.02 -6.01 28.78
N LYS A 360 -0.10 -6.92 29.11
CA LYS A 360 0.86 -6.75 30.20
C LYS A 360 2.24 -6.44 29.65
N SER A 361 2.63 -5.17 29.77
CA SER A 361 4.02 -4.74 29.62
C SER A 361 4.74 -4.91 30.96
N LYS A 362 5.95 -5.50 30.95
CA LYS A 362 6.88 -5.45 32.11
C LYS A 362 7.36 -4.02 32.41
N HIS A 363 7.15 -3.07 31.50
CA HIS A 363 7.55 -1.67 31.64
C HIS A 363 6.35 -0.74 31.92
N LYS A 364 6.55 0.25 32.80
CA LYS A 364 5.59 1.27 33.30
C LYS A 364 4.88 2.16 32.24
N LYS A 365 4.95 1.84 30.94
CA LYS A 365 4.23 2.55 29.87
C LYS A 365 3.15 1.64 29.27
N PRO A 366 1.90 2.11 29.13
CA PRO A 366 0.84 1.31 28.51
C PRO A 366 1.19 1.05 27.04
N LYS A 367 1.19 -0.22 26.63
CA LYS A 367 1.30 -0.58 25.21
C LYS A 367 0.00 -0.20 24.51
N ARG A 368 0.06 0.80 23.65
CA ARG A 368 -1.06 1.21 22.79
C ARG A 368 -1.05 0.34 21.55
N THR A 369 -1.83 -0.73 21.57
CA THR A 369 -1.88 -1.69 20.46
C THR A 369 -3.09 -1.40 19.57
N THR A 370 -2.86 -1.26 18.27
CA THR A 370 -3.94 -1.26 17.28
C THR A 370 -4.68 -2.59 17.35
N ILE A 371 -6.00 -2.53 17.38
CA ILE A 371 -6.89 -3.70 17.54
C ILE A 371 -7.57 -4.08 16.23
N ALA A 372 -7.86 -3.10 15.39
CA ALA A 372 -8.51 -3.27 14.10
C ALA A 372 -7.98 -2.21 13.14
N GLU A 373 -7.94 -2.55 11.86
CA GLU A 373 -7.76 -1.59 10.78
C GLU A 373 -9.01 -1.57 9.92
N LEU A 374 -9.45 -0.38 9.54
CA LEU A 374 -10.49 -0.18 8.55
C LEU A 374 -9.80 0.24 7.25
N GLU A 375 -9.61 -0.69 6.34
CA GLU A 375 -9.05 -0.45 5.02
C GLU A 375 -10.03 0.38 4.18
N VAL A 376 -9.51 1.43 3.54
CA VAL A 376 -10.22 2.26 2.57
C VAL A 376 -9.50 2.06 1.24
N PRO A 377 -9.91 1.07 0.43
CA PRO A 377 -9.20 0.58 -0.76
C PRO A 377 -8.70 1.70 -1.68
N GLY A 378 -7.39 1.77 -1.86
CA GLY A 378 -6.71 2.74 -2.73
C GLY A 378 -6.45 4.12 -2.10
N PHE A 379 -7.01 4.39 -0.91
CA PHE A 379 -6.86 5.67 -0.20
C PHE A 379 -6.01 5.55 1.07
N GLY A 380 -5.97 4.36 1.69
CA GLY A 380 -5.26 4.14 2.93
C GLY A 380 -6.01 3.25 3.92
N TRP A 381 -5.70 3.38 5.21
CA TRP A 381 -6.41 2.67 6.27
C TRP A 381 -6.51 3.49 7.56
N LEU A 382 -7.56 3.23 8.33
CA LEU A 382 -7.79 3.82 9.64
C LEU A 382 -7.51 2.78 10.72
N SER A 383 -6.42 2.95 11.45
CA SER A 383 -6.09 2.11 12.60
C SER A 383 -6.89 2.55 13.82
N VAL A 384 -7.57 1.59 14.45
CA VAL A 384 -8.31 1.78 15.69
C VAL A 384 -7.46 1.30 16.84
N THR A 385 -7.14 2.19 17.77
CA THR A 385 -6.39 1.87 18.98
C THR A 385 -7.19 2.26 20.22
N ALA A 386 -7.46 1.27 21.08
CA ALA A 386 -7.96 1.55 22.41
C ALA A 386 -6.81 2.11 23.27
N VAL A 387 -7.08 3.17 24.04
CA VAL A 387 -6.08 3.74 24.92
C VAL A 387 -6.30 3.20 26.32
N ASP A 388 -5.32 2.46 26.82
CA ASP A 388 -5.18 2.27 28.25
C ASP A 388 -4.51 3.53 28.82
N LEU A 389 -5.30 4.46 29.34
CA LEU A 389 -4.76 5.72 29.88
C LEU A 389 -4.00 5.49 31.19
N ASP A 390 -4.40 4.47 31.97
CA ASP A 390 -3.95 4.29 33.35
C ASP A 390 -3.43 2.88 33.67
N GLY A 391 -3.30 1.99 32.67
CA GLY A 391 -2.87 0.60 32.88
C GLY A 391 -3.93 -0.29 33.53
N THR A 392 -5.22 0.04 33.36
CA THR A 392 -6.36 -0.64 34.01
C THR A 392 -7.30 -1.29 32.99
N ALA A 393 -8.27 -2.07 33.48
CA ALA A 393 -9.32 -2.74 32.70
C ALA A 393 -10.19 -1.80 31.82
N ALA A 394 -9.94 -0.49 31.82
CA ALA A 394 -10.58 0.52 30.96
C ALA A 394 -10.40 0.21 29.47
N SER A 395 -9.23 -0.29 29.05
CA SER A 395 -9.01 -0.73 27.67
C SER A 395 -9.91 -1.91 27.31
N GLN A 396 -9.97 -2.96 28.14
CA GLN A 396 -10.85 -4.11 27.94
C GLN A 396 -12.33 -3.72 27.90
N LYS A 397 -12.76 -2.78 28.75
CA LYS A 397 -14.13 -2.25 28.73
C LYS A 397 -14.43 -1.50 27.42
N THR A 398 -13.53 -0.62 27.00
CA THR A 398 -13.59 0.11 25.73
C THR A 398 -13.70 -0.87 24.55
N LEU A 399 -12.92 -1.95 24.57
CA LEU A 399 -12.92 -2.96 23.52
C LEU A 399 -14.22 -3.76 23.48
N LYS A 400 -14.75 -4.17 24.63
CA LYS A 400 -16.01 -4.93 24.70
C LYS A 400 -17.23 -4.12 24.28
N GLN A 401 -17.20 -2.81 24.49
CA GLN A 401 -18.37 -1.93 24.32
C GLN A 401 -18.26 -1.02 23.09
N GLY A 402 -17.07 -0.81 22.53
CA GLY A 402 -16.89 0.12 21.41
C GLY A 402 -17.53 -0.36 20.12
N LYS A 403 -18.21 0.56 19.44
CA LYS A 403 -18.82 0.37 18.12
C LYS A 403 -18.44 1.54 17.21
N LEU A 404 -17.99 1.23 16.00
CA LEU A 404 -17.85 2.20 14.91
C LEU A 404 -18.93 1.95 13.87
N SER A 405 -19.76 2.96 13.60
CA SER A 405 -20.72 2.91 12.49
C SER A 405 -20.09 3.59 11.28
N VAL A 406 -19.98 2.86 10.18
CA VAL A 406 -19.27 3.31 8.97
C VAL A 406 -20.29 3.74 7.93
N PHE A 407 -20.07 4.92 7.35
CA PHE A 407 -20.88 5.45 6.26
C PHE A 407 -19.97 5.77 5.08
N THR A 408 -20.38 5.39 3.87
CA THR A 408 -19.58 5.58 2.66
C THR A 408 -20.42 6.17 1.53
N CYS A 409 -19.73 6.85 0.61
CA CYS A 409 -20.33 7.30 -0.64
C CYS A 409 -20.48 6.13 -1.63
N ARG A 410 -21.21 6.37 -2.72
CA ARG A 410 -21.34 5.39 -3.80
C ARG A 410 -19.98 5.01 -4.37
N GLY A 411 -19.72 3.71 -4.46
CA GLY A 411 -18.49 3.16 -5.05
C GLY A 411 -17.31 3.06 -4.09
N LEU A 412 -17.45 3.49 -2.83
CA LEU A 412 -16.45 3.25 -1.79
C LEU A 412 -16.94 2.16 -0.83
N SER A 413 -16.05 1.22 -0.54
CA SER A 413 -16.20 0.24 0.53
C SER A 413 -15.16 0.49 1.62
N VAL A 414 -15.46 0.02 2.83
CA VAL A 414 -14.49 -0.04 3.92
C VAL A 414 -14.41 -1.49 4.35
N VAL A 415 -13.20 -2.04 4.45
CA VAL A 415 -12.98 -3.44 4.80
C VAL A 415 -12.31 -3.52 6.17
N PRO A 416 -13.04 -3.97 7.21
CA PRO A 416 -12.43 -4.23 8.50
C PRO A 416 -11.47 -5.43 8.40
N ARG A 417 -10.30 -5.31 9.01
CA ARG A 417 -9.30 -6.38 9.04
C ARG A 417 -8.46 -6.34 10.30
N SER A 418 -7.74 -7.44 10.56
CA SER A 418 -6.73 -7.45 11.61
C SER A 418 -5.59 -6.52 11.23
N PRO A 419 -4.94 -5.85 12.21
CA PRO A 419 -3.89 -4.88 11.90
C PRO A 419 -2.71 -5.53 11.17
N LEU A 420 -2.34 -4.95 10.02
CA LEU A 420 -1.15 -5.33 9.26
C LEU A 420 0.10 -4.87 9.98
N PHE A 421 0.03 -3.67 10.55
CA PHE A 421 1.16 -3.04 11.20
C PHE A 421 0.95 -3.03 12.72
N PRO A 422 1.91 -3.56 13.51
CA PRO A 422 1.95 -3.29 14.92
C PRO A 422 2.46 -1.85 15.08
N TYR A 423 1.62 -0.86 14.82
CA TYR A 423 1.99 0.50 15.18
C TYR A 423 1.82 0.64 16.68
N GLU A 424 2.92 0.46 17.40
CA GLU A 424 3.01 0.98 18.75
C GLU A 424 2.91 2.51 18.63
N LEU A 425 1.77 3.09 19.02
CA LEU A 425 1.62 4.53 19.25
C LEU A 425 2.54 5.05 20.38
N SER A 426 3.54 4.25 20.79
CA SER A 426 4.54 4.54 21.81
C SER A 426 5.38 5.77 21.46
N ASP A 427 5.64 6.00 20.17
CA ASP A 427 6.37 7.18 19.67
C ASP A 427 5.49 8.43 19.53
N SER A 428 4.15 8.28 19.49
CA SER A 428 3.24 9.43 19.34
C SER A 428 3.04 10.18 20.65
N LYS A 429 3.28 11.49 20.62
CA LYS A 429 3.05 12.39 21.77
C LYS A 429 1.60 12.84 21.79
N SER A 430 0.98 12.91 22.97
CA SER A 430 -0.43 13.33 23.10
C SER A 430 -0.71 14.75 22.58
N THR A 431 0.33 15.57 22.43
CA THR A 431 0.30 16.93 21.86
C THR A 431 0.13 16.95 20.35
N THR A 432 0.41 15.85 19.63
CA THR A 432 0.26 15.79 18.16
C THR A 432 -1.12 15.31 17.72
N TRP A 433 -1.99 14.91 18.67
CA TRP A 433 -3.30 14.36 18.35
C TRP A 433 -4.33 15.47 18.11
N LYS A 434 -5.03 15.37 16.98
CA LYS A 434 -6.14 16.27 16.65
C LYS A 434 -7.34 15.98 17.56
N ARG A 435 -8.03 17.04 17.98
CA ARG A 435 -9.16 17.01 18.92
C ARG A 435 -10.47 17.40 18.26
#